data_AF-A0A1A9UKD4-F1
#
_entry.id   AF-A0A1A9UKD4-F1
#
_cell.length_a   1.000
_cell.length_b   1.000
_cell.length_c   1.000
_cell.angle_alpha   90.00
_cell.angle_beta   90.00
_cell.angle_gamma   90.00
#
_symmetry.space_group_name_H-M   'P 1'
#
loop_
_entity.id
_entity.type
_entity.pdbx_description
1 polymer ?
#
loop_
_entity_poly.entity_id
_entity_poly.type
_entity_poly.pdbx_seq_one_letter_code
_entity_poly.pdbx_strand_id
1 'polypeptide(L)'
;MFYGYGIGYSAGYNLPDSQYKRLEILKLWNIPINNHVKICTDFEIDGVVIKVNSILNQKKIGCVTKTPKWAIAYKFPASEAITQIINVNFTIGRTGIVTPIAQVKPN
;
A
#
# COMPACT_ATOMS: atom_id res chain seq x y z
N MET A 1 -5.07 14.90 0.36
CA MET A 1 -3.82 15.30 -0.32
C MET A 1 -3.37 14.18 -1.25
N PHE A 2 -2.79 14.48 -2.42
CA PHE A 2 -2.38 13.47 -3.41
C PHE A 2 -0.86 13.42 -3.54
N TYR A 3 -0.30 12.22 -3.69
CA TYR A 3 1.13 12.02 -3.96
C TYR A 3 1.35 10.94 -5.04
N GLY A 4 2.14 11.26 -6.06
CA GLY A 4 2.59 10.29 -7.07
C GLY A 4 3.65 9.34 -6.51
N TYR A 5 3.51 8.04 -6.77
CA TYR A 5 4.40 7.00 -6.23
C TYR A 5 4.88 5.97 -7.26
N GLY A 6 4.55 6.16 -8.54
CA GLY A 6 4.90 5.24 -9.62
C GLY A 6 4.38 5.74 -10.97
N ILE A 7 4.88 5.12 -12.04
CA ILE A 7 4.46 5.39 -13.42
C ILE A 7 4.10 4.05 -14.06
N GLY A 8 2.87 3.96 -14.61
CA GLY A 8 2.37 2.74 -15.25
C GLY A 8 2.77 2.66 -16.72
N TYR A 9 2.17 3.51 -17.54
CA TYR A 9 2.40 3.57 -18.99
C TYR A 9 3.08 4.88 -19.38
N SER A 10 3.92 4.83 -20.41
CA SER A 10 4.50 6.00 -21.05
C SER A 10 4.61 5.74 -22.55
N ALA A 11 4.11 6.68 -23.36
CA ALA A 11 4.27 6.68 -24.81
C ALA A 11 5.22 7.81 -25.20
N GLY A 12 6.15 7.55 -26.12
CA GLY A 12 7.02 8.57 -26.70
C GLY A 12 8.11 9.12 -25.78
N TYR A 13 8.31 8.55 -24.58
CA TYR A 13 9.34 8.98 -23.64
C TYR A 13 10.04 7.80 -22.99
N ASN A 14 11.38 7.82 -23.01
CA ASN A 14 12.19 6.80 -22.32
C ASN A 14 12.30 7.14 -20.84
N LEU A 15 11.47 6.48 -20.03
CA LEU A 15 11.56 6.61 -18.58
C LEU A 15 12.84 5.98 -18.04
N PRO A 16 13.48 6.59 -17.02
CA PRO A 16 14.64 6.02 -16.34
C PRO A 16 14.40 4.60 -15.82
N ASP A 17 15.46 3.81 -15.73
CA ASP A 17 15.44 2.44 -15.22
C ASP A 17 15.48 2.33 -13.69
N SER A 18 15.29 3.45 -12.98
CA SER A 18 15.23 3.51 -11.52
C SER A 18 13.90 4.10 -11.04
N GLN A 19 13.29 3.46 -10.05
CA GLN A 19 12.11 3.94 -9.35
C GLN A 19 12.32 5.37 -8.82
N TYR A 20 13.45 5.63 -8.16
CA TYR A 20 13.78 6.94 -7.61
C TYR A 20 13.83 8.02 -8.70
N LYS A 21 14.55 7.78 -9.81
CA LYS A 21 14.62 8.73 -10.94
C LYS A 21 13.26 8.97 -11.60
N ARG A 22 12.38 7.97 -11.61
CA ARG A 22 10.99 8.16 -12.09
C ARG A 22 10.20 9.09 -11.18
N LEU A 23 10.40 9.04 -9.86
CA LEU A 23 9.78 10.00 -8.93
C LEU A 23 10.32 11.42 -9.14
N GLU A 24 11.62 11.58 -9.43
CA GLU A 24 12.19 12.88 -9.77
C GLU A 24 11.54 13.48 -11.02
N ILE A 25 11.25 12.66 -12.04
CA ILE A 25 10.51 13.12 -13.23
C ILE A 25 9.07 13.53 -12.88
N LEU A 26 8.38 12.79 -12.02
CA LEU A 26 7.04 13.20 -11.55
C LEU A 26 7.10 14.58 -10.90
N LYS A 27 8.13 14.84 -10.07
CA LYS A 27 8.35 16.15 -9.47
C LYS A 27 8.59 17.24 -10.52
N LEU A 28 9.36 16.94 -11.57
CA LEU A 28 9.59 17.85 -12.70
C LEU A 28 8.31 18.15 -13.48
N TRP A 29 7.37 17.22 -13.55
CA TRP A 29 6.05 17.40 -14.16
C TRP A 29 5.04 18.06 -13.22
N ASN A 30 5.49 18.69 -12.13
CA ASN A 30 4.65 19.31 -11.12
C ASN A 30 3.66 18.34 -10.45
N ILE A 31 3.89 17.02 -10.54
CA ILE A 31 3.12 16.04 -9.80
C ILE A 31 3.68 16.02 -8.37
N PRO A 32 2.85 16.24 -7.35
CA PRO A 32 3.31 16.24 -5.97
C PRO A 32 3.87 14.86 -5.62
N ILE A 33 5.12 14.83 -5.17
CA ILE A 33 5.74 13.62 -4.60
C ILE A 33 6.01 13.86 -3.13
N ASN A 34 5.99 12.78 -2.35
CA ASN A 34 6.41 12.88 -0.95
C ASN A 34 7.94 13.08 -0.94
N ASN A 35 8.40 14.24 -0.45
CA ASN A 35 9.83 14.56 -0.36
C ASN A 35 10.50 13.85 0.83
N HIS A 36 9.75 13.16 1.69
CA HIS A 36 10.21 12.74 3.00
C HIS A 36 10.57 11.25 2.96
N VAL A 37 11.86 10.95 3.16
CA VAL A 37 12.33 9.71 3.81
C VAL A 37 12.26 9.88 5.34
N LYS A 38 11.39 10.80 5.81
CA LYS A 38 11.23 11.19 7.21
C LYS A 38 9.78 10.98 7.59
N ILE A 39 9.54 10.66 8.86
CA ILE A 39 8.20 10.46 9.42
C ILE A 39 7.36 11.71 9.10
N CYS A 40 6.23 11.51 8.43
CA CYS A 40 5.30 12.59 8.15
C CYS A 40 4.38 12.77 9.37
N THR A 41 4.28 14.01 9.84
CA THR A 41 3.47 14.40 11.01
C THR A 41 2.11 14.98 10.63
N ASP A 42 1.92 15.31 9.35
CA ASP A 42 0.78 16.11 8.89
C ASP A 42 -0.38 15.23 8.40
N PHE A 43 -0.17 13.91 8.32
CA PHE A 43 -1.19 12.92 7.98
C PHE A 43 -0.85 11.55 8.57
N GLU A 44 -1.88 10.77 8.88
CA GLU A 44 -1.72 9.42 9.37
C GLU A 44 -1.23 8.49 8.24
N ILE A 45 -0.23 7.67 8.54
CA ILE A 45 0.24 6.57 7.69
C ILE A 45 0.23 5.28 8.50
N ASP A 46 -0.12 4.15 7.87
CA ASP A 46 -0.18 2.84 8.51
C ASP A 46 1.09 2.01 8.31
N GLY A 47 2.13 2.59 7.72
CA GLY A 47 3.40 1.92 7.43
C GLY A 47 4.19 2.58 6.30
N VAL A 48 5.14 1.80 5.75
CA VAL A 48 6.00 2.20 4.63
C VAL A 48 5.99 1.14 3.53
N VAL A 49 6.21 1.55 2.28
CA VAL A 49 6.31 0.61 1.15
C VAL A 49 7.76 0.50 0.70
N ILE A 50 8.32 -0.69 0.81
CA ILE A 50 9.68 -1.00 0.35
C ILE A 50 9.59 -1.53 -1.08
N LYS A 51 10.33 -0.93 -2.01
CA LYS A 51 10.32 -1.28 -3.44
C LYS A 51 11.73 -1.50 -3.96
N VAL A 52 11.94 -2.52 -4.79
CA VAL A 52 13.19 -2.70 -5.55
C VAL A 52 13.41 -1.49 -6.46
N ASN A 53 14.56 -0.82 -6.34
CA ASN A 53 14.79 0.42 -7.07
C ASN A 53 14.98 0.21 -8.59
N SER A 54 15.60 -0.88 -9.03
CA SER A 54 15.82 -1.16 -10.46
C SER A 54 14.55 -1.66 -11.15
N ILE A 55 14.08 -0.94 -12.17
CA ILE A 55 12.90 -1.29 -12.96
C ILE A 55 13.15 -2.57 -13.78
N LEU A 56 14.38 -2.76 -14.25
CA LEU A 56 14.75 -4.01 -14.92
C LEU A 56 14.59 -5.21 -13.98
N ASN A 57 14.96 -5.06 -12.71
CA ASN A 57 14.77 -6.11 -11.71
C ASN A 57 13.29 -6.30 -11.37
N GLN A 58 12.49 -5.23 -11.28
CA GLN A 58 11.04 -5.34 -11.10
C GLN A 58 10.38 -6.15 -12.24
N LYS A 59 10.77 -5.90 -13.50
CA LYS A 59 10.29 -6.64 -14.67
C LYS A 59 10.70 -8.12 -14.62
N LYS A 60 11.94 -8.43 -14.22
CA LYS A 60 12.43 -9.81 -14.08
C LYS A 60 11.73 -10.57 -12.96
N ILE A 61 11.51 -9.92 -11.81
CA ILE A 61 10.85 -10.50 -10.63
C ILE A 61 9.35 -10.73 -10.90
N GLY A 62 8.71 -9.79 -11.61
CA GLY A 62 7.30 -9.89 -12.02
C GLY A 62 6.30 -9.70 -10.88
N CYS A 63 5.07 -10.11 -11.13
CA CYS A 63 3.92 -9.99 -10.23
C CYS A 63 3.20 -11.35 -10.12
N VAL A 64 2.53 -11.59 -9.00
CA VAL A 64 1.44 -12.58 -8.92
C VAL A 64 0.11 -11.92 -9.29
N THR A 65 -0.98 -12.67 -9.35
CA THR A 65 -2.30 -12.25 -9.87
C THR A 65 -2.84 -10.93 -9.29
N LYS A 66 -2.45 -10.55 -8.06
CA LYS A 66 -2.91 -9.33 -7.40
C LYS A 66 -1.81 -8.47 -6.78
N THR A 67 -0.56 -8.93 -6.72
CA THR A 67 0.50 -8.22 -5.99
C THR A 67 1.85 -8.29 -6.70
N PRO A 68 2.64 -7.21 -6.70
CA PRO A 68 4.01 -7.23 -7.18
C PRO A 68 4.91 -8.02 -6.22
N LYS A 69 5.84 -8.82 -6.76
CA LYS A 69 6.84 -9.53 -5.93
C LYS A 69 8.02 -8.64 -5.52
N TRP A 70 8.16 -7.48 -6.16
CA TRP A 70 9.27 -6.54 -5.97
C TRP A 70 8.94 -5.39 -5.00
N ALA A 71 7.75 -5.39 -4.39
CA ALA A 71 7.34 -4.41 -3.40
C ALA A 71 6.57 -5.04 -2.26
N ILE A 72 6.77 -4.54 -1.04
CA ILE A 72 6.05 -4.98 0.16
C ILE A 72 5.63 -3.77 1.00
N ALA A 73 4.41 -3.81 1.54
CA ALA A 73 3.94 -2.86 2.54
C ALA A 73 4.36 -3.36 3.93
N TYR A 74 5.26 -2.62 4.57
CA TYR A 74 5.68 -2.85 5.94
C TYR A 74 4.80 -2.00 6.86
N LYS A 75 3.77 -2.63 7.45
CA LYS A 75 2.80 -1.96 8.31
C LYS A 75 3.37 -1.72 9.71
N PHE A 76 2.98 -0.60 10.32
CA PHE A 76 3.23 -0.37 11.73
C PHE A 76 2.40 -1.33 12.59
N PRO A 77 2.85 -1.62 13.82
CA PRO A 77 2.05 -2.39 14.77
C PRO A 77 0.65 -1.78 14.89
N ALA A 78 -0.38 -2.62 14.74
CA ALA A 78 -1.75 -2.18 14.93
C ALA A 78 -1.96 -1.76 16.39
N SER A 79 -2.76 -0.72 16.61
CA SER A 79 -3.22 -0.41 17.97
C SER A 79 -4.19 -1.49 18.41
N GLU A 80 -3.88 -2.15 19.53
CA GLU A 80 -4.74 -3.16 20.15
C GLU A 80 -5.46 -2.55 21.36
N ALA A 81 -6.74 -2.88 21.51
CA ALA A 81 -7.54 -2.48 22.65
C ALA A 81 -8.32 -3.69 23.19
N ILE A 82 -8.40 -3.80 24.52
CA ILE A 82 -9.19 -4.83 25.18
C ILE A 82 -10.65 -4.34 25.24
N THR A 83 -11.59 -5.17 24.79
CA THR A 83 -13.03 -4.92 24.89
C THR A 83 -13.77 -6.21 25.25
N GLN A 84 -15.01 -6.09 25.71
CA GLN A 84 -15.88 -7.22 26.07
C GLN A 84 -16.69 -7.67 24.86
N ILE A 85 -16.78 -8.98 24.65
CA ILE A 85 -17.70 -9.58 23.69
C ILE A 85 -19.11 -9.56 24.31
N ILE A 86 -20.05 -8.91 23.64
CA ILE A 86 -21.46 -8.84 24.05
C ILE A 86 -22.23 -10.04 23.49
N ASN A 87 -21.98 -10.39 22.23
CA ASN A 87 -22.69 -11.47 21.54
C ASN A 87 -21.87 -12.01 20.36
N VAL A 88 -22.26 -13.17 19.82
CA VAL A 88 -21.73 -13.73 18.58
C VAL A 88 -22.88 -13.97 17.60
N ASN A 89 -22.87 -13.25 16.48
CA ASN A 89 -23.84 -13.41 15.41
C ASN A 89 -23.27 -14.33 14.32
N PHE A 90 -24.14 -15.04 13.60
CA PHE A 90 -23.72 -15.96 12.54
C PHE A 90 -24.31 -15.52 11.20
N THR A 91 -23.46 -15.36 10.19
CA THR A 91 -23.86 -15.00 8.84
C THR A 91 -23.56 -16.14 7.88
N ILE A 92 -24.52 -16.45 6.99
CA ILE A 92 -24.37 -17.52 5.98
C ILE A 92 -23.93 -16.89 4.66
N GLY A 93 -22.76 -17.27 4.16
CA GLY A 93 -22.23 -16.83 2.87
C GLY A 93 -22.93 -17.48 1.68
N ARG A 94 -22.69 -16.95 0.48
CA ARG A 94 -23.29 -17.48 -0.77
C ARG A 94 -23.02 -18.97 -1.04
N THR A 95 -21.94 -19.50 -0.49
CA THR A 95 -21.54 -20.91 -0.60
C THR A 95 -22.02 -21.77 0.59
N GLY A 96 -22.86 -21.24 1.48
CA GLY A 96 -23.35 -21.94 2.67
C GLY A 96 -22.39 -21.90 3.87
N ILE A 97 -21.22 -21.27 3.74
CA ILE A 97 -20.25 -21.12 4.85
C ILE A 97 -20.86 -20.24 5.94
N VAL A 98 -20.91 -20.76 7.17
CA VAL A 98 -21.35 -20.02 8.36
C VAL A 98 -20.15 -19.29 8.97
N THR A 99 -20.21 -17.95 9.02
CA THR A 99 -19.16 -17.08 9.56
C THR A 99 -19.61 -16.46 10.88
N PRO A 100 -18.91 -16.73 12.00
CA PRO A 100 -19.18 -16.06 13.27
C PRO A 100 -18.62 -14.63 13.26
N ILE A 101 -19.40 -13.67 13.73
CA ILE A 101 -19.03 -12.26 13.86
C ILE A 101 -19.23 -11.86 15.32
N ALA A 102 -18.14 -11.46 15.97
CA ALA A 102 -18.18 -10.98 17.35
C ALA A 102 -18.78 -9.56 17.40
N GLN A 103 -19.80 -9.37 18.23
CA GLN A 103 -20.31 -8.06 18.61
C GLN A 103 -19.62 -7.64 19.91
N VAL A 104 -18.83 -6.58 19.83
CA VAL A 104 -18.03 -6.08 20.96
C VAL A 104 -18.64 -4.82 21.55
N LYS A 105 -18.33 -4.55 22.82
CA LYS A 105 -18.72 -3.31 23.49
C LYS A 105 -18.00 -2.12 22.85
N PRO A 106 -18.72 -1.07 22.41
CA PRO A 106 -18.09 0.16 21.94
C PRO A 106 -17.28 0.79 23.07
N ASN A 107 -16.10 1.32 22.73
CA ASN A 107 -15.26 2.09 23.64
C ASN A 107 -15.71 3.56 23.68
#